data_AF-A0A845ZDH7-F1
#
_entry.id   AF-A0A845ZDH7-F1
#
_cell.length_a   1.000
_cell.length_b   1.000
_cell.length_c   1.000
_cell.angle_alpha   90.00
_cell.angle_beta   90.00
_cell.angle_gamma   90.00
#
_symmetry.space_group_name_H-M   'P 1'
#
loop_
_entity.id
_entity.type
_entity.pdbx_description
1 polymer ?
#
loop_
_entity_poly.entity_id
_entity_poly.type
_entity_poly.pdbx_seq_one_letter_code
_entity_poly.pdbx_strand_id
1 'polypeptide(L)' 'MIRDQNIFLETYNIRYGQSIKIFIHQNSFLFPIMSNVFRFSTKYLDVESGLYYYGFRYYVVELGRWVSRDPLK' A
#
# COMPACT_ATOMS: atom_id res chain seq x y z
N MET A 1 9.69 -10.29 23.00
CA MET A 1 8.62 -9.28 22.96
C MET A 1 9.23 -7.97 22.49
N ILE A 2 9.25 -7.73 21.17
CA ILE A 2 9.80 -6.49 20.62
C ILE A 2 8.69 -5.45 20.70
N ARG A 3 8.94 -4.34 21.42
CA ARG A 3 8.03 -3.20 21.53
C ARG A 3 8.06 -2.43 20.21
N ASP A 4 6.92 -2.24 19.57
CA ASP A 4 6.80 -1.37 18.40
C ASP A 4 7.21 0.07 18.77
N GLN A 5 8.27 0.59 18.13
CA GLN A 5 8.85 1.93 18.33
C GLN A 5 8.24 2.98 17.36
N ASN A 6 7.07 2.70 16.78
CA ASN A 6 6.47 3.53 15.74
C ASN A 6 5.43 4.49 16.33
N ILE A 7 5.61 5.80 16.13
CA ILE A 7 4.62 6.82 16.50
C ILE A 7 3.75 7.11 15.29
N PHE A 8 2.43 6.94 15.45
CA PHE A 8 1.42 7.30 14.45
C PHE A 8 1.30 8.82 14.33
N LEU A 9 1.40 9.36 13.11
CA LEU A 9 1.24 10.78 12.82
C LEU A 9 -0.11 11.10 12.21
N GLU A 10 -0.31 10.68 10.97
CA GLU A 10 -1.48 11.06 10.18
C GLU A 10 -1.97 9.92 9.29
N THR A 11 -3.28 9.93 9.04
CA THR A 11 -3.96 9.00 8.15
C THR A 11 -4.30 9.72 6.86
N TYR A 12 -3.72 9.29 5.74
CA TYR A 12 -4.14 9.75 4.43
C TYR A 12 -5.24 8.84 3.88
N ASN A 13 -6.42 9.40 3.62
CA ASN A 13 -7.52 8.67 3.01
C ASN A 13 -7.29 8.54 1.50
N ILE A 14 -7.29 7.30 1.02
CA ILE A 14 -7.32 6.97 -0.40
C ILE A 14 -8.76 6.64 -0.78
N ARG A 15 -9.10 6.74 -2.08
CA ARG A 15 -10.40 6.31 -2.60
C ARG A 15 -10.70 4.86 -2.18
N TYR A 16 -12.00 4.54 -2.10
CA TYR A 16 -12.50 3.21 -1.73
C TYR A 16 -12.24 2.80 -0.28
N GLY A 17 -12.21 3.77 0.66
CA GLY A 17 -12.17 3.50 2.10
C GLY A 17 -10.83 2.98 2.62
N GLN A 18 -9.80 3.03 1.79
CA GLN A 18 -8.45 2.70 2.22
C GLN A 18 -7.80 3.90 2.88
N SER A 19 -6.92 3.62 3.83
CA SER A 19 -6.10 4.66 4.42
C SER A 19 -4.65 4.21 4.58
N ILE A 20 -3.73 5.12 4.25
CA ILE A 20 -2.31 4.95 4.54
C ILE A 20 -2.04 5.66 5.86
N LYS A 21 -1.48 4.94 6.82
CA LYS A 21 -0.96 5.52 8.05
C LYS A 21 0.50 5.89 7.87
N ILE A 22 0.84 7.15 8.12
CA ILE A 22 2.21 7.65 8.14
C ILE A 22 2.73 7.48 9.56
N PHE A 23 3.87 6.82 9.70
CA PHE A 23 4.57 6.64 10.97
C PHE A 23 5.95 7.28 10.88
N ILE A 24 6.36 7.96 11.96
CA ILE A 24 7.78 8.26 12.20
C ILE A 24 8.34 7.17 13.10
N HIS A 25 9.48 6.61 12.69
CA HIS A 25 10.32 5.82 13.58
C HIS A 25 11.22 6.79 14.35
N GLN A 26 11.35 6.60 15.67
CA GLN A 26 12.11 7.51 16.54
C GLN A 26 13.61 7.63 16.22
N ASN A 27 14.15 7.00 15.16
CA ASN A 27 15.57 7.08 14.81
C ASN A 27 15.93 7.03 13.31
N SER A 28 15.02 7.35 12.40
CA SER A 28 15.42 7.42 10.97
C SER A 28 14.49 8.30 10.16
N PHE A 29 15.03 9.42 9.69
CA PHE A 29 14.34 10.48 8.94
C PHE A 29 13.86 10.07 7.53
N LEU A 30 14.03 8.82 7.12
CA LEU A 30 13.50 8.23 5.90
C LEU A 30 13.17 6.76 6.23
N PHE A 31 12.29 6.12 5.45
CA PHE A 31 11.91 4.69 5.55
C PHE A 31 10.72 4.27 6.44
N PRO A 32 9.52 4.86 6.27
CA PRO A 32 8.27 4.17 6.63
C PRO A 32 7.51 3.60 5.42
N ILE A 33 7.96 3.85 4.17
CA ILE A 33 7.26 3.35 2.96
C ILE A 33 7.77 2.00 2.43
N MET A 34 9.02 1.63 2.72
CA MET A 34 9.68 0.45 2.13
C MET A 34 9.52 -0.85 2.92
N SER A 35 9.10 -0.79 4.20
CA SER A 35 9.03 -1.99 5.03
C SER A 35 7.75 -2.81 4.81
N ASN A 36 6.67 -2.18 4.34
CA ASN A 36 5.39 -2.86 4.15
C ASN A 36 4.94 -2.84 2.68
N VAL A 37 5.20 -3.97 2.01
CA VAL A 37 4.83 -4.25 0.62
C VAL A 37 3.38 -4.73 0.47
N PHE A 38 2.71 -5.17 1.56
CA PHE A 38 1.32 -5.63 1.52
C PHE A 38 0.40 -4.54 2.08
N ARG A 39 -0.50 -4.01 1.24
CA ARG A 39 -1.39 -2.91 1.65
C ARG A 39 -2.86 -3.26 1.41
N PHE A 40 -3.48 -2.66 0.40
CA PHE A 40 -4.88 -2.91 0.08
C PHE A 40 -5.19 -4.39 -0.12
N SER A 41 -6.27 -4.87 0.52
CA SER A 41 -6.75 -6.25 0.34
C SER A 41 -5.64 -7.30 0.59
N THR A 42 -4.63 -6.94 1.39
CA THR A 42 -3.45 -7.77 1.65
C THR A 42 -2.71 -8.15 0.34
N LYS A 43 -2.77 -7.27 -0.66
CA LYS A 43 -2.09 -7.46 -1.95
C LYS A 43 -0.79 -6.69 -1.99
N TYR A 44 0.13 -7.24 -2.78
CA TYR A 44 1.44 -6.67 -3.02
C TYR A 44 1.27 -5.38 -3.80
N LEU A 45 1.76 -4.28 -3.22
CA LEU A 45 1.89 -3.00 -3.90
C LEU A 45 3.27 -2.97 -4.56
N ASP A 46 3.28 -2.87 -5.87
CA ASP A 46 4.49 -2.48 -6.60
C ASP A 46 4.71 -0.97 -6.43
N VAL A 47 5.78 -0.60 -5.75
CA VAL A 47 6.11 0.80 -5.43
C VAL A 47 6.59 1.56 -6.67
N GLU A 48 7.18 0.87 -7.65
CA GLU A 48 7.67 1.51 -8.87
C GLU A 48 6.50 1.96 -9.76
N SER A 49 5.47 1.12 -9.90
CA SER A 49 4.30 1.42 -10.72
C SER A 49 3.09 1.99 -9.95
N GLY A 50 3.04 1.84 -8.63
CA GLY A 50 1.88 2.19 -7.81
C GLY A 50 0.68 1.25 -7.99
N LEU A 51 0.90 0.06 -8.56
CA LEU A 51 -0.15 -0.91 -8.90
C LEU A 51 -0.21 -2.06 -7.90
N TYR A 52 -1.41 -2.59 -7.68
CA TYR A 52 -1.60 -3.78 -6.84
C TYR A 52 -1.62 -5.05 -7.68
N TYR A 53 -0.79 -6.02 -7.31
CA TYR A 53 -0.72 -7.31 -7.97
C TYR A 53 -1.72 -8.32 -7.38
N TYR A 54 -2.62 -8.81 -8.24
CA TYR A 54 -3.65 -9.80 -7.90
C TYR A 54 -3.39 -11.19 -8.51
N GLY A 55 -2.15 -11.51 -8.87
CA GLY A 55 -1.76 -12.82 -9.42
C GLY A 55 -1.96 -12.96 -10.93
N PHE A 56 -3.06 -12.44 -11.48
CA PHE A 56 -3.31 -12.48 -12.94
C PHE A 56 -3.50 -11.09 -13.56
N ARG A 57 -3.70 -10.07 -12.72
CA ARG A 57 -3.97 -8.70 -13.16
C ARG A 57 -3.38 -7.69 -12.19
N TYR A 58 -3.13 -6.50 -12.71
CA TYR A 58 -2.79 -5.32 -11.93
C TYR A 58 -4.03 -4.45 -11.72
N TYR A 59 -4.18 -3.93 -10.51
CA TYR A 59 -5.28 -3.05 -10.11
C TYR A 59 -4.76 -1.63 -9.85
N VAL A 60 -5.41 -0.64 -10.47
CA VAL A 60 -5.14 0.78 -10.27
C VAL A 60 -6.11 1.31 -9.21
N VAL A 61 -5.62 1.58 -8.00
CA VAL A 61 -6.48 2.11 -6.91
C VAL A 61 -6.95 3.52 -7.20
N GLU A 62 -6.09 4.35 -7.80
CA GLU A 62 -6.42 5.77 -8.08
C GLU A 62 -7.61 5.93 -9.03
N LEU A 63 -7.74 5.00 -9.97
CA LEU A 63 -8.78 4.96 -11.01
C LEU A 63 -9.89 3.95 -10.69
N GLY A 64 -9.70 3.12 -9.67
CA GLY A 64 -10.64 2.07 -9.26
C GLY A 64 -10.87 0.97 -10.28
N ARG A 65 -9.91 0.69 -11.17
CA ARG A 65 -10.10 -0.23 -12.31
C ARG A 65 -8.90 -1.15 -12.53
N TRP A 66 -9.14 -2.26 -13.22
CA TRP A 66 -8.08 -3.15 -13.69
C TRP A 66 -7.29 -2.53 -14.85
N VAL A 67 -5.98 -2.77 -14.89
CA VAL A 67 -5.13 -2.36 -16.01
C VAL A 67 -5.46 -3.15 -17.28
N SER A 68 -5.78 -4.44 -17.13
CA SER A 68 -6.10 -5.36 -18.22
C SER A 68 -7.53 -5.90 -18.13
N ARG A 69 -8.05 -6.36 -19.27
CA ARG A 69 -9.32 -7.12 -19.33
C ARG A 69 -9.19 -8.45 -18.59
N ASP A 70 -10.32 -9.06 -18.26
CA ASP A 70 -10.34 -10.34 -17.57
C ASP A 70 -9.66 -11.43 -18.42
N PRO A 71 -8.62 -12.11 -17.93
CA PRO A 71 -7.92 -13.15 -18.67
C PRO A 71 -8.75 -14.43 -18.86
N LEU A 72 -9.85 -14.60 -18.13
CA LEU A 72 -10.78 -15.73 -18.30
C LEU A 72 -11.90 -15.45 -19.30
N LYS A 73 -11.80 -14.33 -20.03
CA LYS A 73 -12.80 -13.91 -21.02
C LYS A 73 -12.46 -14.36 -22.43
#